data_AF-A0A8S8ZF20-F1
#
_entry.id   AF-A0A8S8ZF20-F1
#
_cell.length_a   1.000
_cell.length_b   1.000
_cell.length_c   1.000
_cell.angle_alpha   90.00
_cell.angle_beta   90.00
_cell.angle_gamma   90.00
#
_symmetry.space_group_name_H-M   'P 1'
#
loop_
_entity.id
_entity.type
_entity.pdbx_description
1 polymer ?
#
loop_
_entity_poly.entity_id
_entity_poly.type
_entity_poly.pdbx_seq_one_letter_code
_entity_poly.pdbx_strand_id
1 'polypeptide(L)'
;MGRAVLFAWQAAFSLFIILSLYWYLGHDQLANVHTPPSSFPSHGASNHQDGNQTHLPVSSTPDKTLLTHTRTTVSVIHTPSAAPTLAVIKPAPGKTSSNDVLPLSNRTAYVHTIIHPEDKTLPRLECPPFNSSRYDHLQAKEAGGEVNRPTIQYFFALNIRERLSLLPRLMGSIVEAIRFLGPEHCVLSIVEGNSDDGTAEVLEALRSELDALHTPYYFNSSVINPKKGPRIEKLAELRNLALAPMLDPQNAHLYDHETNTTVIFLNDVAVCPDDILELVHQRRFLGADMTCAMDWTYAGKDPTFYDVWVARTLAGGDSFFEIPSDGNWNSAWNLFWNEPTARQLFSAKQPFQVFSCWNGATAFTAKPFLENKIKFRAPREGECMQGEPQLLGKDLWWHGYGKIAVVPTVNLEYSDEKGKQIKDAKGFTSQLVGGEGNEDAIIDWKISPPEKVKCMPDYAHQYFEMWNATQRGDNTEKTTSKPS
;
A
#
# COMPACT_ATOMS: atom_id res chain seq x y z
N MET A 1 -16.86 69.00 21.90
CA MET A 1 -15.64 68.16 21.76
C MET A 1 -14.97 68.54 20.45
N GLY A 2 -13.79 69.16 20.55
CA GLY A 2 -13.13 69.80 19.40
C GLY A 2 -12.48 68.80 18.46
N ARG A 3 -12.36 69.20 17.18
CA ARG A 3 -11.69 68.45 16.08
C ARG A 3 -10.39 67.75 16.51
N ALA A 4 -9.63 68.32 17.44
CA ALA A 4 -8.41 67.74 17.99
C ALA A 4 -8.60 66.36 18.66
N VAL A 5 -9.74 66.11 19.32
CA VAL A 5 -10.04 64.81 19.96
C VAL A 5 -10.36 63.76 18.90
N LEU A 6 -11.04 64.15 17.81
CA LEU A 6 -11.36 63.25 16.71
C LEU A 6 -10.10 62.83 15.93
N PHE A 7 -9.16 63.76 15.73
CA PHE A 7 -7.87 63.48 15.10
C PHE A 7 -6.97 62.58 15.97
N ALA A 8 -6.99 62.74 17.30
CA ALA A 8 -6.25 61.88 18.20
C ALA A 8 -6.76 60.42 18.18
N TRP A 9 -8.08 60.23 18.10
CA TRP A 9 -8.69 58.91 17.97
C TRP A 9 -8.43 58.25 16.61
N GLN A 10 -8.47 59.02 15.51
CA GLN A 10 -8.12 58.51 14.19
C GLN A 10 -6.63 58.13 14.07
N ALA A 11 -5.74 58.92 14.67
CA ALA A 11 -4.32 58.60 14.72
C ALA A 11 -4.04 57.35 15.56
N ALA A 12 -4.67 57.20 16.73
CA ALA A 12 -4.52 56.02 17.58
C ALA A 12 -5.08 54.75 16.91
N PHE A 13 -6.22 54.83 16.23
CA PHE A 13 -6.81 53.71 15.50
C PHE A 13 -5.96 53.29 14.28
N SER A 14 -5.39 54.27 13.56
CA SER A 14 -4.48 54.00 12.46
C SER A 14 -3.16 53.38 12.93
N LEU A 15 -2.63 53.83 14.08
CA LEU A 15 -1.42 53.26 14.68
C LEU A 15 -1.66 51.83 15.18
N PHE A 16 -2.85 51.54 15.73
CA PHE A 16 -3.25 50.20 16.16
C PHE A 16 -3.40 49.23 14.99
N ILE A 17 -3.98 49.68 13.86
CA ILE A 17 -4.07 48.90 12.62
C ILE A 17 -2.69 48.66 12.01
N ILE A 18 -1.82 49.67 12.00
CA ILE A 18 -0.44 49.53 11.49
C ILE A 18 0.37 48.58 12.36
N LEU A 19 0.28 48.66 13.69
CA LEU A 19 0.96 47.72 14.61
C LEU A 19 0.40 46.30 14.51
N SER A 20 -0.92 46.14 14.30
CA SER A 20 -1.55 44.84 14.11
C SER A 20 -1.19 44.22 12.77
N LEU A 21 -1.11 45.02 11.69
CA LEU A 21 -0.61 44.60 10.38
C LEU A 21 0.88 44.31 10.41
N TYR A 22 1.68 45.04 11.21
CA TYR A 22 3.11 44.80 11.37
C TYR A 22 3.37 43.50 12.17
N TRP A 23 2.52 43.16 13.14
CA TRP A 23 2.60 41.89 13.86
C TRP A 23 2.06 40.70 13.05
N TYR A 24 1.08 40.94 12.17
CA TYR A 24 0.49 39.92 11.31
C TYR A 24 1.28 39.68 10.01
N LEU A 25 2.02 40.67 9.51
CA LEU A 25 2.76 40.63 8.24
C LEU A 25 4.29 40.74 8.40
N GLY A 26 4.80 40.81 9.63
CA GLY A 26 6.21 41.08 9.93
C GLY A 26 6.88 39.99 10.75
N HIS A 27 6.87 38.76 10.24
CA HIS A 27 8.00 37.84 10.46
C HIS A 27 8.21 36.92 9.25
N ASP A 28 8.17 37.48 8.04
CA ASP A 28 8.87 36.81 6.95
C ASP A 28 9.30 37.75 5.80
N GLN A 29 10.60 37.64 5.53
CA GLN A 29 11.34 37.97 4.30
C GLN A 29 11.77 39.43 4.03
N LEU A 30 13.10 39.63 3.93
CA LEU A 30 13.74 40.27 2.77
C LEU A 30 15.28 40.16 2.79
N ALA A 31 15.81 39.26 1.95
CA ALA A 31 16.97 39.52 1.08
C ALA A 31 16.98 38.56 -0.14
N ASN A 32 16.29 39.01 -1.20
CA ASN A 32 16.49 38.85 -2.66
C ASN A 32 16.77 37.44 -3.28
N VAL A 33 15.85 36.82 -4.02
CA VAL A 33 15.23 37.14 -5.35
C VAL A 33 16.03 36.59 -6.54
N HIS A 34 15.63 35.41 -7.05
CA HIS A 34 15.10 35.13 -8.40
C HIS A 34 15.12 33.63 -8.74
N THR A 35 13.93 33.05 -8.90
CA THR A 35 13.47 31.97 -9.83
C THR A 35 12.47 31.02 -9.14
N PRO A 36 11.33 30.70 -9.76
CA PRO A 36 10.31 29.85 -9.15
C PRO A 36 10.69 28.36 -9.25
N PRO A 37 10.37 27.52 -8.24
CA PRO A 37 10.53 26.08 -8.40
C PRO A 37 9.44 25.57 -9.35
N SER A 38 9.87 25.27 -10.58
CA SER A 38 9.06 24.61 -11.60
C SER A 38 9.29 23.11 -11.54
N SER A 39 8.22 22.38 -11.85
CA SER A 39 8.16 21.03 -12.44
C SER A 39 8.55 19.82 -11.58
N PHE A 40 7.53 18.99 -11.30
CA PHE A 40 7.65 17.54 -11.29
C PHE A 40 8.30 17.06 -12.60
N PRO A 41 9.14 16.01 -12.58
CA PRO A 41 9.96 15.69 -13.74
C PRO A 41 9.11 15.11 -14.87
N SER A 42 8.94 15.91 -15.91
CA SER A 42 8.59 15.47 -17.25
C SER A 42 9.79 14.71 -17.84
N HIS A 43 9.51 13.58 -18.48
CA HIS A 43 10.48 12.83 -19.26
C HIS A 43 10.98 13.68 -20.43
N GLY A 44 12.26 14.03 -20.41
CA GLY A 44 12.96 14.69 -21.51
C GLY A 44 13.80 13.70 -22.28
N ALA A 45 13.35 13.36 -23.49
CA ALA A 45 14.15 12.74 -24.54
C ALA A 45 15.35 13.64 -24.89
N SER A 46 16.54 13.05 -24.95
CA SER A 46 17.76 13.73 -25.39
C SER A 46 17.87 13.70 -26.92
N ASN A 47 17.62 14.84 -27.54
CA ASN A 47 18.14 15.16 -28.88
C ASN A 47 19.43 15.96 -28.72
N HIS A 48 20.52 15.45 -29.29
CA HIS A 48 21.79 16.14 -29.47
C HIS A 48 21.92 16.61 -30.94
N GLN A 49 22.18 17.90 -31.13
CA GLN A 49 22.84 18.56 -32.27
C GLN A 49 23.68 19.69 -31.64
N ASP A 50 24.89 20.06 -32.05
CA ASP A 50 25.62 20.09 -33.33
C ASP A 50 27.08 19.62 -33.10
N GLY A 51 27.94 19.30 -34.06
CA GLY A 51 27.93 19.35 -35.52
C GLY A 51 29.39 19.21 -35.98
N ASN A 52 29.64 18.44 -37.04
CA ASN A 52 30.69 18.78 -38.00
C ASN A 52 30.46 18.05 -39.33
N GLN A 53 30.44 18.83 -40.40
CA GLN A 53 30.28 18.37 -41.78
C GLN A 53 31.56 17.71 -42.28
N THR A 54 31.43 16.62 -43.04
CA THR A 54 32.22 16.39 -44.28
C THR A 54 31.62 15.21 -45.08
N HIS A 55 31.20 15.53 -46.31
CA HIS A 55 31.16 14.74 -47.55
C HIS A 55 30.61 13.28 -47.60
N LEU A 56 29.52 13.14 -48.38
CA LEU A 56 29.02 11.96 -49.12
C LEU A 56 30.04 11.45 -50.19
N PRO A 57 29.86 10.28 -50.90
CA PRO A 57 28.61 9.54 -51.12
C PRO A 57 28.62 7.99 -51.10
N VAL A 58 27.37 7.50 -51.06
CA VAL A 58 26.75 6.20 -51.42
C VAL A 58 27.40 5.39 -52.56
N SER A 59 27.47 4.05 -52.42
CA SER A 59 27.09 3.08 -53.48
C SER A 59 26.93 1.61 -52.99
N SER A 60 25.82 0.99 -53.42
CA SER A 60 25.59 -0.39 -53.88
C SER A 60 25.72 -1.63 -52.96
N THR A 61 24.58 -2.30 -52.75
CA THR A 61 24.38 -3.77 -52.67
C THR A 61 24.59 -4.44 -54.05
N PRO A 62 24.41 -5.78 -54.23
CA PRO A 62 24.49 -6.94 -53.33
C PRO A 62 25.45 -8.05 -53.85
N ASP A 63 25.75 -9.09 -53.08
CA ASP A 63 25.96 -10.41 -53.73
C ASP A 63 25.64 -11.62 -52.85
N LYS A 64 25.10 -12.65 -53.52
CA LYS A 64 24.66 -13.96 -53.02
C LYS A 64 25.77 -15.00 -53.25
N THR A 65 25.89 -15.99 -52.36
CA THR A 65 26.31 -17.40 -52.65
C THR A 65 26.11 -18.23 -51.36
N LEU A 66 25.14 -19.16 -51.26
CA LEU A 66 25.17 -20.60 -51.64
C LEU A 66 26.49 -21.27 -51.19
N LEU A 67 26.60 -22.24 -50.28
CA LEU A 67 26.04 -23.60 -50.08
C LEU A 67 26.68 -24.08 -48.74
N THR A 68 26.28 -25.08 -47.96
CA THR A 68 25.82 -26.44 -48.28
C THR A 68 25.38 -27.10 -46.95
N HIS A 69 24.35 -27.93 -46.99
CA HIS A 69 24.01 -28.86 -45.92
C HIS A 69 25.05 -29.99 -45.80
N THR A 70 25.50 -30.27 -44.58
CA THR A 70 25.96 -31.61 -44.21
C THR A 70 25.40 -31.96 -42.84
N ARG A 71 24.56 -32.99 -42.83
CA ARG A 71 23.88 -33.55 -41.66
C ARG A 71 24.79 -34.64 -41.10
N THR A 72 25.37 -34.41 -39.93
CA THR A 72 26.04 -35.47 -39.16
C THR A 72 25.35 -35.58 -37.80
N THR A 73 24.63 -36.68 -37.63
CA THR A 73 24.07 -37.13 -36.37
C THR A 73 25.18 -37.60 -35.44
N VAL A 74 25.32 -36.97 -34.28
CA VAL A 74 26.03 -37.53 -33.13
C VAL A 74 25.14 -37.37 -31.90
N SER A 75 24.69 -38.50 -31.36
CA SER A 75 24.09 -38.59 -30.04
C SER A 75 25.14 -38.26 -28.99
N VAL A 76 24.91 -37.21 -28.21
CA VAL A 76 25.61 -36.99 -26.94
C VAL A 76 24.56 -36.81 -25.85
N ILE A 77 24.54 -37.77 -24.95
CA ILE A 77 23.83 -37.75 -23.68
C ILE A 77 24.33 -36.53 -22.90
N HIS A 78 23.44 -35.57 -22.59
CA HIS A 78 23.72 -34.49 -21.65
C HIS A 78 22.85 -34.67 -20.40
N THR A 79 23.53 -35.04 -19.32
CA THR A 79 23.11 -34.87 -17.93
C THR A 79 22.72 -33.42 -17.64
N PRO A 80 21.66 -33.16 -16.86
CA PRO A 80 21.25 -31.80 -16.53
C PRO A 80 22.28 -31.16 -15.59
N SER A 81 22.88 -30.05 -16.05
CA SER A 81 23.74 -29.19 -15.25
C SER A 81 22.92 -28.50 -14.15
N ALA A 82 23.44 -28.57 -12.93
CA ALA A 82 22.86 -28.01 -11.71
C ALA A 82 22.50 -26.52 -11.86
N ALA A 83 21.33 -26.16 -11.33
CA ALA A 83 20.92 -24.79 -11.07
C ALA A 83 21.84 -24.15 -10.01
N PRO A 84 22.05 -22.82 -10.02
CA PRO A 84 22.90 -22.18 -9.03
C PRO A 84 22.19 -22.17 -7.69
N THR A 85 22.79 -22.84 -6.71
CA THR A 85 22.38 -22.85 -5.30
C THR A 85 22.47 -21.44 -4.74
N LEU A 86 21.34 -20.87 -4.30
CA LEU A 86 21.32 -19.67 -3.47
C LEU A 86 22.08 -20.00 -2.17
N ALA A 87 23.25 -19.40 -2.00
CA ALA A 87 24.06 -19.56 -0.82
C ALA A 87 23.35 -18.92 0.39
N VAL A 88 23.01 -19.75 1.37
CA VAL A 88 22.59 -19.33 2.71
C VAL A 88 23.71 -18.50 3.33
N ILE A 89 23.50 -17.19 3.47
CA ILE A 89 24.40 -16.31 4.20
C ILE A 89 24.20 -16.59 5.70
N LYS A 90 25.21 -17.19 6.33
CA LYS A 90 25.26 -17.31 7.80
C LYS A 90 25.38 -15.91 8.43
N PRO A 91 24.76 -15.63 9.59
CA PRO A 91 24.94 -14.37 10.29
C PRO A 91 26.42 -14.22 10.68
N ALA A 92 27.01 -13.08 10.32
CA ALA A 92 28.33 -12.72 10.81
C ALA A 92 28.27 -12.49 12.35
N PRO A 93 29.29 -12.87 13.12
CA PRO A 93 29.33 -12.60 14.55
C PRO A 93 29.30 -11.10 14.80
N GLY A 94 28.49 -10.68 15.77
CA GLY A 94 28.19 -9.29 16.08
C GLY A 94 29.43 -8.39 16.15
N LYS A 95 29.44 -7.37 15.30
CA LYS A 95 30.23 -6.16 15.52
C LYS A 95 29.43 -5.27 16.46
N THR A 96 29.86 -5.17 17.71
CA THR A 96 29.53 -4.05 18.59
C THR A 96 30.11 -2.77 17.97
N SER A 97 29.32 -2.02 17.20
CA SER A 97 29.68 -0.67 16.77
C SER A 97 28.97 0.35 17.63
N SER A 98 29.72 1.25 18.24
CA SER A 98 29.26 2.42 19.00
C SER A 98 28.60 3.51 18.13
N ASN A 99 27.80 3.12 17.13
CA ASN A 99 27.12 4.00 16.16
C ASN A 99 25.62 3.66 16.08
N ASP A 100 25.01 3.26 17.20
CA ASP A 100 23.55 3.14 17.25
C ASP A 100 22.94 4.53 17.06
N VAL A 101 22.06 4.69 16.07
CA VAL A 101 21.35 5.95 15.79
C VAL A 101 20.44 6.29 16.97
N LEU A 102 19.75 5.28 17.51
CA LEU A 102 18.90 5.39 18.70
C LEU A 102 19.60 4.80 19.94
N PRO A 103 19.77 5.57 21.03
CA PRO A 103 20.35 5.06 22.28
C PRO A 103 19.61 3.83 22.81
N LEU A 104 20.34 2.90 23.44
CA LEU A 104 19.76 1.66 23.97
C LEU A 104 18.58 1.89 24.92
N SER A 105 18.63 2.92 25.76
CA SER A 105 17.52 3.30 26.65
C SER A 105 16.25 3.64 25.88
N ASN A 106 16.39 4.37 24.77
CA ASN A 106 15.27 4.76 23.94
C ASN A 106 14.72 3.53 23.19
N ARG A 107 15.59 2.71 22.60
CA ARG A 107 15.17 1.44 21.97
C ARG A 107 14.36 0.57 22.93
N THR A 108 14.83 0.43 24.16
CA THR A 108 14.15 -0.34 25.21
C THR A 108 12.77 0.25 25.53
N ALA A 109 12.66 1.58 25.63
CA ALA A 109 11.38 2.25 25.86
C ALA A 109 10.38 2.04 24.70
N TYR A 110 10.86 2.07 23.44
CA TYR A 110 10.04 1.76 22.27
C TYR A 110 9.55 0.31 22.29
N VAL A 111 10.44 -0.65 22.48
CA VAL A 111 10.08 -2.07 22.57
C VAL A 111 9.07 -2.29 23.71
N HIS A 112 9.33 -1.76 24.90
CA HIS A 112 8.42 -1.87 26.02
C HIS A 112 7.03 -1.29 25.70
N THR A 113 6.95 -0.08 25.14
CA THR A 113 5.66 0.55 24.80
C THR A 113 4.88 -0.21 23.72
N ILE A 114 5.59 -0.85 22.77
CA ILE A 114 4.98 -1.66 21.71
C ILE A 114 4.37 -2.95 22.29
N ILE A 115 5.08 -3.60 23.23
CA ILE A 115 4.63 -4.86 23.84
C ILE A 115 3.58 -4.62 24.93
N HIS A 116 3.58 -3.45 25.57
CA HIS A 116 2.69 -3.10 26.67
C HIS A 116 1.72 -1.98 26.25
N PRO A 117 0.52 -2.31 25.72
CA PRO A 117 -0.44 -1.32 25.25
C PRO A 117 -1.01 -0.44 26.38
N GLU A 118 -0.84 -0.81 27.64
CA GLU A 118 -1.15 0.02 28.80
C GLU A 118 -0.11 1.12 29.06
N ASP A 119 1.11 0.96 28.55
CA ASP A 119 2.19 1.94 28.70
C ASP A 119 1.96 3.13 27.75
N LYS A 120 1.78 4.32 28.31
CA LYS A 120 1.55 5.57 27.57
C LYS A 120 2.75 6.53 27.61
N THR A 121 3.93 6.02 27.92
CA THR A 121 5.15 6.84 28.05
C THR A 121 5.56 7.47 26.74
N LEU A 122 5.49 6.74 25.62
CA LEU A 122 5.71 7.29 24.29
C LEU A 122 4.40 7.79 23.68
N PRO A 123 4.39 8.99 23.07
CA PRO A 123 3.23 9.50 22.35
C PRO A 123 2.78 8.53 21.25
N ARG A 124 1.46 8.41 21.10
CA ARG A 124 0.80 7.65 20.03
C ARG A 124 -0.66 8.09 19.92
N LEU A 125 -1.30 7.81 18.79
CA LEU A 125 -2.76 7.89 18.68
C LEU A 125 -3.39 7.08 19.81
N GLU A 126 -4.42 7.58 20.49
CA GLU A 126 -5.16 6.76 21.46
C GLU A 126 -6.32 6.05 20.76
N CYS A 127 -6.41 4.73 20.96
CA CYS A 127 -7.47 3.91 20.40
C CYS A 127 -8.47 3.55 21.50
N PRO A 128 -9.79 3.75 21.26
CA PRO A 128 -10.81 3.28 22.18
C PRO A 128 -10.80 1.74 22.28
N PRO A 129 -11.26 1.17 23.41
CA PRO A 129 -11.47 -0.27 23.51
C PRO A 129 -12.49 -0.72 22.47
N PHE A 130 -12.28 -1.90 21.89
CA PHE A 130 -13.19 -2.51 20.93
C PHE A 130 -13.99 -3.65 21.56
N ASN A 131 -15.16 -3.94 21.00
CA ASN A 131 -15.97 -5.10 21.40
C ASN A 131 -15.33 -6.39 20.87
N SER A 132 -14.64 -7.13 21.74
CA SER A 132 -13.99 -8.39 21.38
C SER A 132 -14.96 -9.40 20.76
N SER A 133 -16.21 -9.45 21.25
CA SER A 133 -17.19 -10.45 20.79
C SER A 133 -17.56 -10.33 19.32
N ARG A 134 -17.38 -9.17 18.70
CA ARG A 134 -17.50 -9.01 17.24
C ARG A 134 -16.50 -9.88 16.50
N TYR A 135 -15.30 -10.03 17.05
CA TYR A 135 -14.15 -10.66 16.41
C TYR A 135 -13.83 -12.06 16.97
N ASP A 136 -14.55 -12.58 17.97
CA ASP A 136 -14.27 -13.88 18.61
C ASP A 136 -14.17 -15.04 17.60
N HIS A 137 -14.93 -15.00 16.51
CA HIS A 137 -14.89 -16.00 15.44
C HIS A 137 -13.58 -16.00 14.64
N LEU A 138 -12.76 -14.94 14.73
CA LEU A 138 -11.44 -14.85 14.11
C LEU A 138 -10.36 -15.53 14.94
N GLN A 139 -10.60 -15.76 16.23
CA GLN A 139 -9.64 -16.47 17.07
C GLN A 139 -9.47 -17.88 16.52
N ALA A 140 -8.21 -18.26 16.31
CA ALA A 140 -7.90 -19.60 15.88
C ALA A 140 -8.38 -20.59 16.95
N LYS A 141 -9.25 -21.53 16.56
CA LYS A 141 -9.65 -22.63 17.43
C LYS A 141 -8.61 -23.74 17.29
N GLU A 142 -8.13 -24.27 18.41
CA GLU A 142 -7.31 -25.48 18.36
C GLU A 142 -8.10 -26.60 17.68
N ALA A 143 -7.54 -27.13 16.60
CA ALA A 143 -8.10 -28.31 15.96
C ALA A 143 -7.94 -29.47 16.95
N GLY A 144 -9.04 -29.88 17.59
CA GLY A 144 -9.05 -31.02 18.48
C GLY A 144 -8.68 -32.29 17.72
N GLY A 145 -7.49 -32.84 17.97
CA GLY A 145 -7.10 -34.20 17.60
C GLY A 145 -5.87 -34.29 16.71
N GLU A 146 -4.87 -35.00 17.23
CA GLU A 146 -3.57 -35.38 16.62
C GLU A 146 -2.55 -34.26 16.40
N VAL A 147 -1.28 -34.63 16.57
CA VAL A 147 -0.09 -33.75 16.63
C VAL A 147 0.08 -32.97 15.32
N ASN A 148 -0.69 -31.90 15.15
CA ASN A 148 -0.61 -31.00 14.00
C ASN A 148 -0.04 -29.67 14.47
N ARG A 149 1.09 -29.26 13.85
CA ARG A 149 1.64 -27.91 14.03
C ARG A 149 0.55 -26.88 13.69
N PRO A 150 0.47 -25.76 14.40
CA PRO A 150 -0.52 -24.73 14.10
C PRO A 150 -0.33 -24.23 12.67
N THR A 151 -1.40 -24.30 11.88
CA THR A 151 -1.42 -23.74 10.53
C THR A 151 -1.54 -22.22 10.63
N ILE A 152 -0.75 -21.50 9.83
CA ILE A 152 -0.76 -20.03 9.80
C ILE A 152 -2.04 -19.56 9.10
N GLN A 153 -2.88 -18.85 9.86
CA GLN A 153 -4.12 -18.26 9.36
C GLN A 153 -3.98 -16.78 8.99
N TYR A 154 -2.98 -16.10 9.58
CA TYR A 154 -2.78 -14.66 9.45
C TYR A 154 -1.32 -14.34 9.14
N PHE A 155 -1.07 -13.69 8.02
CA PHE A 155 0.28 -13.26 7.63
C PHE A 155 0.34 -11.74 7.56
N PHE A 156 0.95 -11.12 8.56
CA PHE A 156 1.15 -9.67 8.60
C PHE A 156 2.37 -9.30 7.77
N ALA A 157 2.22 -8.31 6.89
CA ALA A 157 3.27 -7.85 5.99
C ALA A 157 3.36 -6.31 5.99
N LEU A 158 4.58 -5.77 6.09
CA LEU A 158 4.83 -4.33 6.04
C LEU A 158 6.07 -3.98 5.22
N ASN A 159 6.02 -2.84 4.55
CA ASN A 159 7.20 -2.10 4.10
C ASN A 159 7.29 -0.78 4.87
N ILE A 160 8.42 -0.53 5.55
CA ILE A 160 8.56 0.62 6.46
C ILE A 160 9.85 1.39 6.17
N ARG A 161 9.80 2.73 6.30
CA ARG A 161 10.98 3.61 6.23
C ARG A 161 10.74 4.91 6.99
N GLU A 162 11.66 5.30 7.88
CA GLU A 162 11.68 6.59 8.60
C GLU A 162 10.38 6.84 9.40
N ARG A 163 10.00 5.87 10.26
CA ARG A 163 8.73 5.87 11.00
C ARG A 163 8.87 5.59 12.49
N LEU A 164 10.00 5.94 13.10
CA LEU A 164 10.26 5.66 14.51
C LEU A 164 9.10 6.14 15.40
N SER A 165 8.64 7.38 15.21
CA SER A 165 7.58 7.97 16.04
C SER A 165 6.23 7.28 15.92
N LEU A 166 5.97 6.57 14.81
CA LEU A 166 4.70 5.89 14.56
C LEU A 166 4.70 4.45 15.11
N LEU A 167 5.88 3.85 15.33
CA LEU A 167 6.00 2.46 15.78
C LEU A 167 5.19 2.14 17.04
N PRO A 168 5.12 2.99 18.09
CA PRO A 168 4.32 2.69 19.27
C PRO A 168 2.82 2.48 18.99
N ARG A 169 2.26 3.14 17.97
CA ARG A 169 0.89 2.92 17.51
C ARG A 169 0.79 1.75 16.56
N LEU A 170 1.59 1.77 15.48
CA LEU A 170 1.51 0.79 14.40
C LEU A 170 1.84 -0.62 14.91
N MET A 171 3.02 -0.80 15.50
CA MET A 171 3.47 -2.10 15.99
C MET A 171 2.72 -2.54 17.24
N GLY A 172 2.36 -1.60 18.12
CA GLY A 172 1.51 -1.89 19.28
C GLY A 172 0.18 -2.51 18.86
N SER A 173 -0.48 -1.91 17.86
CA SER A 173 -1.76 -2.42 17.36
C SER A 173 -1.64 -3.76 16.63
N ILE A 174 -0.53 -4.00 15.93
CA ILE A 174 -0.23 -5.31 15.33
C ILE A 174 -0.05 -6.37 16.42
N VAL A 175 0.72 -6.08 17.47
CA VAL A 175 0.93 -7.02 18.59
C VAL A 175 -0.38 -7.31 19.33
N GLU A 176 -1.22 -6.29 19.57
CA GLU A 176 -2.55 -6.47 20.15
C GLU A 176 -3.45 -7.35 19.26
N ALA A 177 -3.45 -7.14 17.94
CA ALA A 177 -4.20 -7.98 17.01
C ALA A 177 -3.66 -9.42 16.97
N ILE A 178 -2.34 -9.63 16.96
CA ILE A 178 -1.70 -10.96 17.00
C ILE A 178 -2.11 -11.72 18.27
N ARG A 179 -2.04 -11.05 19.44
CA ARG A 179 -2.50 -11.62 20.71
C ARG A 179 -3.96 -12.03 20.67
N PHE A 180 -4.80 -11.19 20.06
CA PHE A 180 -6.22 -11.50 19.91
C PHE A 180 -6.48 -12.69 18.99
N LEU A 181 -5.83 -12.74 17.82
CA LEU A 181 -6.05 -13.76 16.79
C LEU A 181 -5.49 -15.14 17.16
N GLY A 182 -4.50 -15.17 18.06
CA GLY A 182 -3.74 -16.37 18.41
C GLY A 182 -2.33 -16.27 17.83
N PRO A 183 -1.31 -15.97 18.65
CA PRO A 183 0.06 -15.74 18.20
C PRO A 183 0.66 -16.86 17.35
N GLU A 184 0.40 -18.12 17.71
CA GLU A 184 0.92 -19.29 16.98
C GLU A 184 0.31 -19.49 15.57
N HIS A 185 -0.79 -18.78 15.27
CA HIS A 185 -1.43 -18.79 13.95
C HIS A 185 -1.09 -17.54 13.13
N CYS A 186 -0.22 -16.69 13.65
CA CYS A 186 0.21 -15.44 13.03
C CYS A 186 1.67 -15.53 12.59
N VAL A 187 2.01 -14.84 11.50
CA VAL A 187 3.39 -14.51 11.13
C VAL A 187 3.48 -13.01 10.96
N LEU A 188 4.61 -12.41 11.35
CA LEU A 188 4.92 -11.01 11.05
C LEU A 188 6.16 -10.91 10.17
N SER A 189 6.02 -10.27 9.01
CA SER A 189 7.09 -10.06 8.04
C SER A 189 7.23 -8.58 7.71
N ILE A 190 8.41 -8.03 7.97
CA ILE A 190 8.70 -6.62 7.78
C ILE A 190 9.94 -6.46 6.92
N VAL A 191 9.80 -5.67 5.85
CA VAL A 191 10.93 -5.17 5.09
C VAL A 191 11.08 -3.69 5.40
N GLU A 192 12.17 -3.34 6.06
CA GLU A 192 12.56 -1.96 6.33
C GLU A 192 13.66 -1.55 5.35
N GLY A 193 13.82 -0.27 5.02
CA GLY A 193 15.00 0.15 4.29
C GLY A 193 15.26 1.65 4.28
N ASN A 194 16.54 2.00 4.33
CA ASN A 194 17.05 3.37 4.21
C ASN A 194 16.56 4.35 5.30
N SER A 195 16.27 3.88 6.52
CA SER A 195 16.00 4.77 7.66
C SER A 195 17.28 5.22 8.38
N ASP A 196 17.29 6.46 8.83
CA ASP A 196 18.34 7.08 9.65
C ASP A 196 17.80 7.65 10.97
N ASP A 197 16.60 7.23 11.37
CA ASP A 197 15.88 7.71 12.55
C ASP A 197 15.82 6.68 13.70
N GLY A 198 16.36 5.48 13.51
CA GLY A 198 16.31 4.38 14.48
C GLY A 198 15.14 3.41 14.32
N THR A 199 14.31 3.57 13.28
CA THR A 199 13.21 2.64 12.94
C THR A 199 13.69 1.18 12.87
N ALA A 200 14.77 0.92 12.12
CA ALA A 200 15.31 -0.43 11.93
C ALA A 200 15.77 -1.07 13.25
N GLU A 201 16.33 -0.27 14.14
CA GLU A 201 16.92 -0.75 15.40
C GLU A 201 15.84 -1.16 16.40
N VAL A 202 14.71 -0.44 16.43
CA VAL A 202 13.53 -0.85 17.21
C VAL A 202 12.90 -2.11 16.61
N LEU A 203 12.73 -2.17 15.29
CA LEU A 203 12.12 -3.31 14.63
C LEU A 203 12.94 -4.59 14.81
N GLU A 204 14.28 -4.53 14.74
CA GLU A 204 15.12 -5.70 15.04
C GLU A 204 15.04 -6.08 16.54
N ALA A 205 14.97 -5.10 17.43
CA ALA A 205 14.88 -5.35 18.88
C ALA A 205 13.55 -6.00 19.31
N LEU A 206 12.49 -5.94 18.51
CA LEU A 206 11.22 -6.64 18.78
C LEU A 206 11.31 -8.16 18.66
N ARG A 207 12.39 -8.70 18.08
CA ARG A 207 12.51 -10.14 17.82
C ARG A 207 12.34 -11.01 19.06
N SER A 208 13.04 -10.67 20.16
CA SER A 208 12.96 -11.44 21.40
C SER A 208 11.54 -11.49 21.99
N GLU A 209 10.79 -10.40 21.84
CA GLU A 209 9.43 -10.28 22.35
C GLU A 209 8.44 -11.07 21.51
N LEU A 210 8.58 -11.03 20.19
CA LEU A 210 7.74 -11.82 19.28
C LEU A 210 8.03 -13.33 19.37
N ASP A 211 9.30 -13.71 19.57
CA ASP A 211 9.69 -15.09 19.85
C ASP A 211 9.07 -15.58 21.17
N ALA A 212 9.04 -14.73 22.21
CA ALA A 212 8.39 -15.02 23.49
C ALA A 212 6.86 -15.13 23.37
N LEU A 213 6.26 -14.47 22.38
CA LEU A 213 4.85 -14.64 22.00
C LEU A 213 4.62 -15.85 21.07
N HIS A 214 5.65 -16.61 20.71
CA HIS A 214 5.55 -17.71 19.75
C HIS A 214 5.02 -17.29 18.37
N THR A 215 5.32 -16.05 17.96
CA THR A 215 4.98 -15.53 16.62
C THR A 215 6.22 -15.50 15.74
N PRO A 216 6.29 -16.29 14.65
CA PRO A 216 7.39 -16.19 13.70
C PRO A 216 7.56 -14.77 13.16
N TYR A 217 8.76 -14.20 13.34
CA TYR A 217 9.08 -12.84 12.94
C TYR A 217 10.23 -12.78 11.93
N TYR A 218 9.90 -12.34 10.73
CA TYR A 218 10.85 -12.09 9.65
C TYR A 218 11.09 -10.59 9.54
N PHE A 219 12.32 -10.15 9.81
CA PHE A 219 12.74 -8.77 9.59
C PHE A 219 13.89 -8.77 8.60
N ASN A 220 13.76 -7.94 7.57
CA ASN A 220 14.78 -7.77 6.55
C ASN A 220 15.02 -6.29 6.30
N SER A 221 16.28 -5.86 6.28
CA SER A 221 16.66 -4.51 5.86
C SER A 221 17.06 -4.53 4.39
N SER A 222 16.45 -3.65 3.59
CA SER A 222 16.62 -3.56 2.14
C SER A 222 17.31 -2.28 1.73
N VAL A 223 18.16 -2.38 0.71
CA VAL A 223 18.81 -1.23 0.06
C VAL A 223 17.99 -0.67 -1.10
N ILE A 224 16.85 -1.29 -1.44
CA ILE A 224 16.00 -0.89 -2.56
C ILE A 224 15.37 0.45 -2.23
N ASN A 225 15.77 1.48 -2.96
CA ASN A 225 15.23 2.82 -2.83
C ASN A 225 14.26 3.14 -3.99
N PRO A 226 12.93 3.17 -3.75
CA PRO A 226 11.93 3.46 -4.79
C PRO A 226 11.96 4.92 -5.27
N LYS A 227 12.67 5.82 -4.58
CA LYS A 227 12.91 7.20 -5.05
C LYS A 227 13.99 7.28 -6.15
N LYS A 228 14.69 6.18 -6.44
CA LYS A 228 15.74 6.11 -7.48
C LYS A 228 15.35 5.09 -8.54
N GLY A 229 15.32 5.45 -9.83
CA GLY A 229 15.01 4.50 -10.91
C GLY A 229 13.51 4.18 -11.06
N PRO A 230 13.13 3.01 -11.62
CA PRO A 230 11.74 2.66 -11.89
C PRO A 230 10.96 2.41 -10.59
N ARG A 231 10.30 3.46 -10.09
CA ARG A 231 9.65 3.48 -8.77
C ARG A 231 8.71 2.30 -8.54
N ILE A 232 7.83 1.99 -9.51
CA ILE A 232 6.79 0.96 -9.35
C ILE A 232 7.38 -0.44 -9.33
N GLU A 233 8.40 -0.71 -10.15
CA GLU A 233 9.13 -1.98 -10.11
C GLU A 233 9.76 -2.22 -8.74
N LYS A 234 10.38 -1.18 -8.16
CA LYS A 234 11.00 -1.25 -6.84
C LYS A 234 9.99 -1.41 -5.70
N LEU A 235 8.84 -0.74 -5.78
CA LEU A 235 7.75 -0.95 -4.82
C LEU A 235 7.21 -2.37 -4.90
N ALA A 236 7.01 -2.89 -6.11
CA ALA A 236 6.62 -4.29 -6.31
C ALA A 236 7.66 -5.26 -5.74
N GLU A 237 8.96 -5.02 -5.95
CA GLU A 237 10.04 -5.81 -5.38
C GLU A 237 10.00 -5.81 -3.85
N LEU A 238 9.85 -4.64 -3.22
CA LEU A 238 9.74 -4.51 -1.77
C LEU A 238 8.53 -5.26 -1.19
N ARG A 239 7.36 -5.21 -1.84
CA ARG A 239 6.18 -5.96 -1.39
C ARG A 239 6.36 -7.46 -1.55
N ASN A 240 6.95 -7.89 -2.67
CA ASN A 240 7.29 -9.31 -2.86
C ASN A 240 8.30 -9.80 -1.82
N LEU A 241 9.28 -8.98 -1.42
CA LEU A 241 10.20 -9.30 -0.32
C LEU A 241 9.46 -9.46 1.02
N ALA A 242 8.45 -8.63 1.29
CA ALA A 242 7.64 -8.76 2.51
C ALA A 242 6.80 -10.05 2.51
N LEU A 243 6.38 -10.53 1.34
CA LEU A 243 5.66 -11.80 1.20
C LEU A 243 6.60 -13.02 1.06
N ALA A 244 7.90 -12.82 0.83
CA ALA A 244 8.83 -13.90 0.54
C ALA A 244 8.85 -15.02 1.58
N PRO A 245 8.76 -14.77 2.91
CA PRO A 245 8.69 -15.85 3.88
C PRO A 245 7.50 -16.79 3.69
N MET A 246 6.33 -16.27 3.29
CA MET A 246 5.15 -17.09 2.99
C MET A 246 5.36 -17.98 1.76
N LEU A 247 6.15 -17.50 0.80
CA LEU A 247 6.39 -18.16 -0.49
C LEU A 247 7.63 -19.05 -0.49
N ASP A 248 8.39 -19.09 0.60
CA ASP A 248 9.56 -19.96 0.73
C ASP A 248 9.12 -21.42 0.81
N PRO A 249 9.60 -22.31 -0.07
CA PRO A 249 9.32 -23.75 0.00
C PRO A 249 9.63 -24.39 1.36
N GLN A 250 10.58 -23.84 2.12
CA GLN A 250 10.90 -24.30 3.48
C GLN A 250 9.75 -24.04 4.47
N ASN A 251 8.96 -22.99 4.24
CA ASN A 251 7.82 -22.61 5.06
C ASN A 251 6.50 -23.16 4.52
N ALA A 252 6.48 -23.84 3.38
CA ALA A 252 5.26 -24.38 2.78
C ALA A 252 4.44 -25.26 3.73
N HIS A 253 5.10 -25.97 4.65
CA HIS A 253 4.44 -26.81 5.65
C HIS A 253 3.64 -26.03 6.71
N LEU A 254 3.82 -24.71 6.80
CA LEU A 254 3.08 -23.82 7.72
C LEU A 254 1.75 -23.35 7.13
N TYR A 255 1.58 -23.48 5.81
CA TYR A 255 0.42 -23.02 5.07
C TYR A 255 -0.24 -24.20 4.40
N ASP A 256 -1.52 -24.42 4.69
CA ASP A 256 -2.30 -25.39 3.93
C ASP A 256 -2.86 -24.70 2.68
N HIS A 257 -2.67 -25.30 1.51
CA HIS A 257 -3.21 -24.80 0.23
C HIS A 257 -4.75 -24.75 0.21
N GLU A 258 -5.40 -25.52 1.07
CA GLU A 258 -6.85 -25.45 1.29
C GLU A 258 -7.22 -24.39 2.35
N THR A 259 -6.28 -23.99 3.21
CA THR A 259 -6.54 -22.94 4.19
C THR A 259 -6.67 -21.57 3.55
N ASN A 260 -7.66 -20.85 4.05
CA ASN A 260 -7.94 -19.49 3.64
C ASN A 260 -7.01 -18.52 4.39
N THR A 261 -5.68 -18.68 4.33
CA THR A 261 -4.75 -17.74 4.99
C THR A 261 -5.03 -16.31 4.53
N THR A 262 -5.17 -15.39 5.50
CA THR A 262 -5.36 -13.96 5.25
C THR A 262 -4.02 -13.26 5.34
N VAL A 263 -3.57 -12.65 4.25
CA VAL A 263 -2.48 -11.68 4.28
C VAL A 263 -3.04 -10.34 4.74
N ILE A 264 -2.42 -9.75 5.75
CA ILE A 264 -2.76 -8.45 6.31
C ILE A 264 -1.59 -7.52 5.98
N PHE A 265 -1.74 -6.72 4.93
CA PHE A 265 -0.70 -5.82 4.49
C PHE A 265 -1.02 -4.40 4.97
N LEU A 266 -0.14 -3.84 5.80
CA LEU A 266 -0.27 -2.51 6.36
C LEU A 266 0.80 -1.60 5.78
N ASN A 267 0.41 -0.39 5.37
CA ASN A 267 1.38 0.69 5.19
C ASN A 267 1.81 1.22 6.58
N ASP A 268 2.61 2.26 6.58
CA ASP A 268 3.05 3.03 7.75
C ASP A 268 1.97 4.01 8.24
N VAL A 269 0.85 3.46 8.72
CA VAL A 269 -0.35 4.20 9.13
C VAL A 269 -0.59 4.19 10.65
N ALA A 270 -1.23 5.23 11.18
CA ALA A 270 -1.76 5.30 12.53
C ALA A 270 -3.04 4.45 12.63
N VAL A 271 -2.84 3.15 12.79
CA VAL A 271 -3.89 2.12 12.83
C VAL A 271 -4.20 1.71 14.27
N CYS A 272 -5.47 1.45 14.57
CA CYS A 272 -5.92 0.85 15.83
C CYS A 272 -6.05 -0.69 15.71
N PRO A 273 -6.02 -1.45 16.82
CA PRO A 273 -6.13 -2.91 16.74
C PRO A 273 -7.42 -3.39 16.04
N ASP A 274 -8.53 -2.71 16.29
CA ASP A 274 -9.83 -3.02 15.70
C ASP A 274 -9.95 -2.63 14.22
N ASP A 275 -9.17 -1.66 13.74
CA ASP A 275 -9.06 -1.40 12.29
C ASP A 275 -8.54 -2.64 11.55
N ILE A 276 -7.53 -3.31 12.13
CA ILE A 276 -6.95 -4.53 11.58
C ILE A 276 -7.96 -5.68 11.64
N LEU A 277 -8.55 -5.89 12.83
CA LEU A 277 -9.52 -6.97 13.04
C LEU A 277 -10.76 -6.79 12.17
N GLU A 278 -11.22 -5.58 11.94
CA GLU A 278 -12.37 -5.29 11.09
C GLU A 278 -12.10 -5.61 9.61
N LEU A 279 -10.91 -5.30 9.09
CA LEU A 279 -10.55 -5.68 7.72
C LEU A 279 -10.57 -7.20 7.54
N VAL A 280 -10.02 -7.94 8.51
CA VAL A 280 -10.01 -9.40 8.52
C VAL A 280 -11.43 -9.96 8.68
N HIS A 281 -12.21 -9.39 9.59
CA HIS A 281 -13.60 -9.75 9.82
C HIS A 281 -14.43 -9.62 8.54
N GLN A 282 -14.43 -8.44 7.92
CA GLN A 282 -15.19 -8.20 6.69
C GLN A 282 -14.74 -9.12 5.56
N ARG A 283 -13.43 -9.40 5.46
CA ARG A 283 -12.92 -10.36 4.47
C ARG A 283 -13.54 -11.74 4.67
N ARG A 284 -13.51 -12.25 5.92
CA ARG A 284 -14.04 -13.57 6.28
C ARG A 284 -15.56 -13.63 6.11
N PHE A 285 -16.27 -12.66 6.67
CA PHE A 285 -17.72 -12.59 6.70
C PHE A 285 -18.32 -12.49 5.29
N LEU A 286 -17.79 -11.60 4.46
CA LEU A 286 -18.28 -11.39 3.10
C LEU A 286 -17.82 -12.49 2.12
N GLY A 287 -16.87 -13.33 2.53
CA GLY A 287 -16.15 -14.23 1.63
C GLY A 287 -15.40 -13.45 0.55
N ALA A 288 -14.83 -12.29 0.91
CA ALA A 288 -14.11 -11.41 0.00
C ALA A 288 -12.70 -11.95 -0.27
N ASP A 289 -12.22 -11.70 -1.48
CA ASP A 289 -10.85 -12.00 -1.88
C ASP A 289 -9.89 -10.96 -1.29
N MET A 290 -10.33 -9.71 -1.20
CA MET A 290 -9.57 -8.58 -0.67
C MET A 290 -10.52 -7.55 -0.04
N THR A 291 -10.16 -7.03 1.13
CA THR A 291 -10.79 -5.86 1.76
C THR A 291 -9.77 -4.75 1.95
N CYS A 292 -10.17 -3.50 1.79
CA CYS A 292 -9.30 -2.32 1.96
C CYS A 292 -9.91 -1.29 2.90
N ALA A 293 -9.06 -0.63 3.68
CA ALA A 293 -9.45 0.53 4.49
C ALA A 293 -9.74 1.77 3.63
N MET A 294 -10.26 2.82 4.24
CA MET A 294 -10.22 4.19 3.69
C MET A 294 -8.92 4.88 4.10
N ASP A 295 -8.25 5.52 3.15
CA ASP A 295 -6.99 6.23 3.36
C ASP A 295 -7.15 7.72 3.10
N TRP A 296 -6.70 8.53 4.04
CA TRP A 296 -6.95 9.95 4.07
C TRP A 296 -5.65 10.74 4.19
N THR A 297 -5.71 11.98 3.74
CA THR A 297 -4.70 13.00 3.99
C THR A 297 -5.36 14.37 4.11
N TYR A 298 -4.55 15.40 4.34
CA TYR A 298 -4.97 16.80 4.34
C TYR A 298 -4.26 17.55 3.21
N ALA A 299 -4.80 17.44 1.99
CA ALA A 299 -4.35 18.26 0.85
C ALA A 299 -4.90 19.70 0.91
N GLY A 300 -5.89 19.93 1.76
CA GLY A 300 -6.45 21.23 2.13
C GLY A 300 -6.95 21.20 3.57
N LYS A 301 -7.95 22.04 3.87
CA LYS A 301 -8.56 22.11 5.21
C LYS A 301 -9.33 20.83 5.59
N ASP A 302 -9.97 20.20 4.62
CA ASP A 302 -10.83 19.05 4.84
C ASP A 302 -10.13 17.73 4.47
N PRO A 303 -10.48 16.61 5.14
CA PRO A 303 -9.94 15.29 4.81
C PRO A 303 -10.15 14.94 3.34
N THR A 304 -9.08 14.53 2.69
CA THR A 304 -9.04 14.18 1.26
C THR A 304 -8.64 12.72 1.10
N PHE A 305 -9.36 11.97 0.27
CA PHE A 305 -9.00 10.58 0.00
C PHE A 305 -7.65 10.52 -0.73
N TYR A 306 -6.68 9.81 -0.17
CA TYR A 306 -5.29 9.87 -0.61
C TYR A 306 -5.01 8.99 -1.83
N ASP A 307 -5.47 7.73 -1.81
CA ASP A 307 -5.04 6.69 -2.76
C ASP A 307 -5.89 6.64 -4.05
N VAL A 308 -6.29 7.80 -4.55
CA VAL A 308 -7.10 7.94 -5.77
C VAL A 308 -6.42 7.36 -7.02
N TRP A 309 -5.09 7.35 -7.02
CA TRP A 309 -4.32 6.78 -8.12
C TRP A 309 -4.49 5.27 -8.26
N VAL A 310 -4.76 4.55 -7.16
CA VAL A 310 -4.96 3.10 -7.13
C VAL A 310 -6.43 2.71 -7.20
N ALA A 311 -7.29 3.47 -6.51
CA ALA A 311 -8.67 3.08 -6.27
C ALA A 311 -9.54 3.18 -7.52
N ARG A 312 -10.25 2.10 -7.88
CA ARG A 312 -11.13 2.04 -9.05
C ARG A 312 -12.49 1.48 -8.69
N THR A 313 -13.56 2.19 -9.05
CA THR A 313 -14.95 1.77 -8.88
C THR A 313 -15.32 0.63 -9.84
N LEU A 314 -16.48 0.01 -9.65
CA LEU A 314 -17.06 -0.88 -10.67
C LEU A 314 -17.84 -0.09 -11.73
N ALA A 315 -18.28 1.13 -11.42
CA ALA A 315 -18.89 2.04 -12.38
C ALA A 315 -17.88 2.52 -13.42
N GLY A 316 -17.77 1.78 -14.53
CA GLY A 316 -16.89 2.10 -15.65
C GLY A 316 -15.39 2.01 -15.34
N GLY A 317 -15.02 1.50 -14.15
CA GLY A 317 -13.64 1.43 -13.71
C GLY A 317 -13.00 2.79 -13.45
N ASP A 318 -13.78 3.79 -13.00
CA ASP A 318 -13.30 5.16 -12.76
C ASP A 318 -12.62 5.30 -11.39
N SER A 319 -11.90 6.40 -11.16
CA SER A 319 -11.35 6.75 -9.85
C SER A 319 -12.46 7.09 -8.84
N PHE A 320 -12.16 6.99 -7.55
CA PHE A 320 -13.15 7.27 -6.49
C PHE A 320 -13.67 8.71 -6.50
N PHE A 321 -12.92 9.66 -7.06
CA PHE A 321 -13.43 10.99 -7.38
C PHE A 321 -12.90 11.45 -8.74
N GLU A 322 -13.53 12.46 -9.30
CA GLU A 322 -13.11 13.05 -10.57
C GLU A 322 -11.82 13.86 -10.39
N ILE A 323 -10.81 13.56 -11.22
CA ILE A 323 -9.63 14.42 -11.37
C ILE A 323 -9.75 15.09 -12.74
N PRO A 324 -9.94 16.41 -12.80
CA PRO A 324 -10.03 17.14 -14.06
C PRO A 324 -8.71 17.09 -14.86
N SER A 325 -8.75 17.52 -16.12
CA SER A 325 -7.59 17.46 -17.03
C SER A 325 -6.39 18.30 -16.60
N ASP A 326 -6.58 19.28 -15.71
CA ASP A 326 -5.51 20.07 -15.10
C ASP A 326 -4.86 19.37 -13.88
N GLY A 327 -5.34 18.18 -13.52
CA GLY A 327 -4.82 17.35 -12.44
C GLY A 327 -5.15 17.84 -11.03
N ASN A 328 -6.03 18.83 -10.87
CA ASN A 328 -6.37 19.37 -9.56
C ASN A 328 -7.26 18.41 -8.74
N TRP A 329 -7.32 18.62 -7.43
CA TRP A 329 -8.07 17.78 -6.49
C TRP A 329 -9.33 18.47 -5.92
N ASN A 330 -9.84 19.51 -6.59
CA ASN A 330 -10.97 20.31 -6.09
C ASN A 330 -12.29 19.51 -5.99
N SER A 331 -12.39 18.37 -6.68
CA SER A 331 -13.54 17.46 -6.62
C SER A 331 -13.35 16.32 -5.61
N ALA A 332 -12.28 16.30 -4.82
CA ALA A 332 -11.96 15.16 -3.95
C ALA A 332 -12.95 14.95 -2.78
N TRP A 333 -13.79 15.94 -2.48
CA TRP A 333 -14.91 15.82 -1.55
C TRP A 333 -16.09 15.01 -2.13
N ASN A 334 -16.20 14.95 -3.45
CA ASN A 334 -17.31 14.30 -4.17
C ASN A 334 -16.98 12.83 -4.47
N LEU A 335 -16.73 12.04 -3.42
CA LEU A 335 -16.44 10.62 -3.56
C LEU A 335 -17.63 9.87 -4.19
N PHE A 336 -17.32 8.94 -5.08
CA PHE A 336 -18.25 8.07 -5.81
C PHE A 336 -19.30 8.87 -6.61
N TRP A 337 -18.91 10.03 -7.14
CA TRP A 337 -19.78 10.97 -7.86
C TRP A 337 -20.59 10.33 -9.00
N ASN A 338 -19.99 9.35 -9.70
CA ASN A 338 -20.58 8.62 -10.82
C ASN A 338 -21.03 7.19 -10.45
N GLU A 339 -21.01 6.81 -9.17
CA GLU A 339 -21.43 5.49 -8.69
C GLU A 339 -22.40 5.62 -7.51
N PRO A 340 -23.71 5.87 -7.77
CA PRO A 340 -24.69 6.14 -6.72
C PRO A 340 -24.79 5.06 -5.64
N THR A 341 -24.65 3.77 -6.02
CA THR A 341 -24.69 2.65 -5.07
C THR A 341 -23.50 2.67 -4.12
N ALA A 342 -22.27 2.82 -4.62
CA ALA A 342 -21.10 2.93 -3.76
C ALA A 342 -21.16 4.17 -2.87
N ARG A 343 -21.65 5.30 -3.41
CA ARG A 343 -21.88 6.52 -2.60
C ARG A 343 -22.85 6.28 -1.45
N GLN A 344 -23.97 5.59 -1.72
CA GLN A 344 -24.97 5.27 -0.70
C GLN A 344 -24.39 4.35 0.38
N LEU A 345 -23.70 3.27 -0.02
CA LEU A 345 -23.09 2.31 0.91
C LEU A 345 -21.98 2.98 1.72
N PHE A 346 -21.14 3.80 1.09
CA PHE A 346 -20.12 4.60 1.76
C PHE A 346 -20.72 5.54 2.82
N SER A 347 -21.80 6.26 2.49
CA SER A 347 -22.52 7.11 3.44
C SER A 347 -23.13 6.32 4.59
N ALA A 348 -23.62 5.11 4.31
CA ALA A 348 -24.16 4.18 5.31
C ALA A 348 -23.08 3.39 6.09
N LYS A 349 -21.80 3.65 5.82
CA LYS A 349 -20.64 2.93 6.40
C LYS A 349 -20.64 1.42 6.12
N GLN A 350 -21.27 1.01 5.02
CA GLN A 350 -21.39 -0.38 4.59
C GLN A 350 -20.28 -0.73 3.57
N PRO A 351 -19.70 -1.94 3.65
CA PRO A 351 -18.77 -2.40 2.63
C PRO A 351 -19.37 -2.42 1.22
N PHE A 352 -18.55 -2.15 0.21
CA PHE A 352 -18.97 -2.18 -1.20
C PHE A 352 -17.87 -2.67 -2.12
N GLN A 353 -18.26 -3.39 -3.19
CA GLN A 353 -17.33 -3.96 -4.16
C GLN A 353 -16.71 -2.88 -5.06
N VAL A 354 -15.43 -3.06 -5.39
CA VAL A 354 -14.64 -2.18 -6.25
C VAL A 354 -13.82 -3.00 -7.25
N PHE A 355 -13.27 -2.36 -8.28
CA PHE A 355 -12.32 -3.02 -9.17
C PHE A 355 -10.94 -3.16 -8.51
N SER A 356 -10.45 -2.11 -7.85
CA SER A 356 -9.17 -2.14 -7.12
C SER A 356 -9.16 -1.17 -5.95
N CYS A 357 -8.42 -1.51 -4.92
CA CYS A 357 -8.09 -0.67 -3.78
C CYS A 357 -6.80 -1.16 -3.11
N TRP A 358 -6.17 -0.30 -2.30
CA TRP A 358 -5.06 -0.67 -1.42
C TRP A 358 -5.09 0.25 -0.20
N ASN A 359 -5.12 1.55 -0.50
CA ASN A 359 -5.39 2.64 0.40
C ASN A 359 -4.28 2.67 1.46
N GLY A 360 -4.58 2.44 2.75
CA GLY A 360 -3.58 2.41 3.83
C GLY A 360 -3.32 1.02 4.39
N ALA A 361 -4.26 0.10 4.21
CA ALA A 361 -4.24 -1.24 4.76
C ALA A 361 -5.20 -2.14 3.99
N THR A 362 -4.83 -3.40 3.82
CA THR A 362 -5.66 -4.39 3.16
C THR A 362 -5.53 -5.77 3.79
N ALA A 363 -6.61 -6.54 3.78
CA ALA A 363 -6.61 -7.96 4.09
C ALA A 363 -7.04 -8.77 2.86
N PHE A 364 -6.22 -9.70 2.39
CA PHE A 364 -6.50 -10.47 1.16
C PHE A 364 -6.14 -11.96 1.27
N THR A 365 -6.68 -12.75 0.34
CA THR A 365 -6.37 -14.19 0.25
C THR A 365 -4.92 -14.44 -0.13
N ALA A 366 -4.22 -15.30 0.61
CA ALA A 366 -2.88 -15.75 0.24
C ALA A 366 -2.88 -16.69 -0.98
N LYS A 367 -4.02 -17.35 -1.25
CA LYS A 367 -4.15 -18.46 -2.20
C LYS A 367 -3.53 -18.21 -3.59
N PRO A 368 -3.85 -17.12 -4.31
CA PRO A 368 -3.29 -16.91 -5.64
C PRO A 368 -1.77 -16.63 -5.64
N PHE A 369 -1.20 -16.19 -4.52
CA PHE A 369 0.26 -16.06 -4.37
C PHE A 369 0.92 -17.41 -4.09
N LEU A 370 0.34 -18.22 -3.20
CA LEU A 370 0.81 -19.58 -2.88
C LEU A 370 0.74 -20.51 -4.10
N GLU A 371 -0.27 -20.32 -4.97
CA GLU A 371 -0.40 -21.03 -6.25
C GLU A 371 0.49 -20.45 -7.36
N ASN A 372 1.31 -19.43 -7.05
CA ASN A 372 2.18 -18.73 -7.99
C ASN A 372 1.44 -18.18 -9.24
N LYS A 373 0.16 -17.82 -9.08
CA LYS A 373 -0.67 -17.21 -10.13
C LYS A 373 -0.41 -15.71 -10.25
N ILE A 374 -0.18 -15.05 -9.12
CA ILE A 374 0.06 -13.61 -9.06
C ILE A 374 1.28 -13.27 -8.22
N LYS A 375 1.81 -12.07 -8.45
CA LYS A 375 2.83 -11.40 -7.65
C LYS A 375 2.68 -9.89 -7.83
N PHE A 376 3.24 -9.10 -6.93
CA PHE A 376 3.37 -7.67 -7.23
C PHE A 376 4.29 -7.47 -8.42
N ARG A 377 3.94 -6.54 -9.31
CA ARG A 377 4.69 -6.29 -10.55
C ARG A 377 4.57 -4.84 -10.99
N ALA A 378 5.52 -4.41 -11.81
CA ALA A 378 5.36 -3.24 -12.64
C ALA A 378 4.40 -3.52 -13.82
N PRO A 379 3.91 -2.45 -14.50
CA PRO A 379 3.20 -2.60 -15.77
C PRO A 379 4.04 -3.34 -16.80
N ARG A 380 3.39 -4.16 -17.62
CA ARG A 380 4.01 -4.80 -18.78
C ARG A 380 4.12 -3.81 -19.95
N GLU A 381 4.91 -4.15 -20.95
CA GLU A 381 4.95 -3.38 -22.19
C GLU A 381 3.55 -3.24 -22.81
N GLY A 382 3.16 -2.01 -23.12
CA GLY A 382 1.83 -1.67 -23.64
C GLY A 382 0.69 -1.67 -22.61
N GLU A 383 0.96 -1.98 -21.34
CA GLU A 383 -0.01 -1.85 -20.26
C GLU A 383 0.00 -0.43 -19.71
N CYS A 384 -1.14 0.06 -19.24
CA CYS A 384 -1.21 1.33 -18.55
C CYS A 384 -0.18 1.44 -17.41
N MET A 385 0.51 2.58 -17.35
CA MET A 385 1.42 2.90 -16.26
C MET A 385 0.62 3.15 -14.97
N GLN A 386 0.62 2.19 -14.04
CA GLN A 386 -0.15 2.25 -12.79
C GLN A 386 0.65 1.65 -11.63
N GLY A 387 0.27 2.03 -10.40
CA GLY A 387 0.83 1.46 -9.18
C GLY A 387 0.65 -0.05 -9.10
N GLU A 388 1.62 -0.73 -8.49
CA GLU A 388 1.58 -2.17 -8.25
C GLU A 388 0.33 -2.67 -7.50
N PRO A 389 -0.37 -1.88 -6.64
CA PRO A 389 -1.57 -2.37 -5.99
C PRO A 389 -2.80 -2.34 -6.91
N GLN A 390 -2.86 -1.40 -7.85
CA GLN A 390 -3.93 -1.38 -8.87
C GLN A 390 -3.76 -2.55 -9.84
N LEU A 391 -2.51 -2.85 -10.21
CA LEU A 391 -2.16 -4.04 -11.00
C LEU A 391 -2.46 -5.34 -10.24
N LEU A 392 -2.25 -5.38 -8.92
CA LEU A 392 -2.68 -6.52 -8.09
C LEU A 392 -4.19 -6.74 -8.20
N GLY A 393 -5.00 -5.69 -8.07
CA GLY A 393 -6.45 -5.79 -8.24
C GLY A 393 -6.83 -6.36 -9.61
N LYS A 394 -6.20 -5.85 -10.67
CA LYS A 394 -6.38 -6.38 -12.03
C LYS A 394 -5.99 -7.86 -12.17
N ASP A 395 -4.87 -8.28 -11.57
CA ASP A 395 -4.41 -9.67 -11.62
C ASP A 395 -5.32 -10.60 -10.79
N LEU A 396 -5.85 -10.12 -9.66
CA LEU A 396 -6.86 -10.84 -8.88
C LEU A 396 -8.11 -11.09 -9.73
N TRP A 397 -8.67 -10.05 -10.37
CA TRP A 397 -9.80 -10.18 -11.31
C TRP A 397 -9.51 -11.17 -12.43
N TRP A 398 -8.31 -11.09 -13.04
CA TRP A 398 -7.90 -11.98 -14.11
C TRP A 398 -7.90 -13.46 -13.70
N HIS A 399 -7.57 -13.75 -12.45
CA HIS A 399 -7.54 -15.12 -11.89
C HIS A 399 -8.83 -15.52 -11.16
N GLY A 400 -9.91 -14.75 -11.28
CA GLY A 400 -11.22 -15.07 -10.71
C GLY A 400 -11.41 -14.66 -9.24
N TYR A 401 -10.52 -13.81 -8.71
CA TYR A 401 -10.53 -13.29 -7.33
C TYR A 401 -11.06 -11.85 -7.28
N GLY A 402 -12.20 -11.60 -7.94
CA GLY A 402 -12.78 -10.27 -8.13
C GLY A 402 -13.62 -9.73 -6.96
N LYS A 403 -13.73 -10.46 -5.84
CA LYS A 403 -14.49 -10.01 -4.66
C LYS A 403 -13.64 -9.05 -3.82
N ILE A 404 -13.38 -7.87 -4.37
CA ILE A 404 -12.57 -6.83 -3.76
C ILE A 404 -13.52 -5.77 -3.19
N ALA A 405 -13.43 -5.46 -1.89
CA ALA A 405 -14.32 -4.51 -1.24
C ALA A 405 -13.57 -3.44 -0.43
N VAL A 406 -14.16 -2.26 -0.37
CA VAL A 406 -13.76 -1.21 0.59
C VAL A 406 -14.56 -1.38 1.87
N VAL A 407 -13.93 -1.15 3.02
CA VAL A 407 -14.54 -1.18 4.35
C VAL A 407 -14.54 0.25 4.92
N PRO A 408 -15.65 1.02 4.80
CA PRO A 408 -15.67 2.45 5.12
C PRO A 408 -15.57 2.80 6.61
N THR A 409 -15.72 1.81 7.48
CA THR A 409 -15.56 1.95 8.93
C THR A 409 -14.09 2.11 9.32
N VAL A 410 -13.17 1.55 8.54
CA VAL A 410 -11.73 1.64 8.79
C VAL A 410 -11.14 2.87 8.10
N ASN A 411 -10.74 3.87 8.89
CA ASN A 411 -10.23 5.16 8.38
C ASN A 411 -8.80 5.40 8.89
N LEU A 412 -7.85 5.62 7.98
CA LEU A 412 -6.41 5.64 8.26
C LEU A 412 -5.73 6.93 7.78
N GLU A 413 -4.56 7.21 8.34
CA GLU A 413 -3.66 8.31 8.01
C GLU A 413 -2.22 7.91 8.43
N TYR A 414 -1.19 8.61 7.95
CA TYR A 414 0.24 8.27 8.07
C TYR A 414 1.01 8.94 9.23
N SER A 415 0.32 9.61 10.17
CA SER A 415 0.88 10.13 11.42
C SER A 415 -0.14 10.06 12.55
N ASP A 416 0.32 10.02 13.81
CA ASP A 416 -0.60 9.98 14.95
C ASP A 416 -1.46 11.25 15.07
N GLU A 417 -0.87 12.43 14.81
CA GLU A 417 -1.58 13.70 14.92
C GLU A 417 -2.72 13.79 13.90
N LYS A 418 -2.41 13.57 12.62
CA LYS A 418 -3.42 13.64 11.55
C LYS A 418 -4.32 12.41 11.57
N GLY A 419 -3.81 11.25 11.97
CA GLY A 419 -4.61 10.07 12.27
C GLY A 419 -5.69 10.36 13.31
N LYS A 420 -5.34 11.05 14.40
CA LYS A 420 -6.33 11.52 15.38
C LYS A 420 -7.36 12.45 14.73
N GLN A 421 -6.95 13.42 13.93
CA GLN A 421 -7.89 14.32 13.25
C GLN A 421 -8.83 13.57 12.29
N ILE A 422 -8.32 12.55 11.58
CA ILE A 422 -9.14 11.67 10.72
C ILE A 422 -10.11 10.84 11.56
N LYS A 423 -9.67 10.25 12.67
CA LYS A 423 -10.55 9.50 13.57
C LYS A 423 -11.64 10.39 14.18
N ASP A 424 -11.31 11.62 14.57
CA ASP A 424 -12.28 12.60 15.08
C ASP A 424 -13.31 12.99 13.99
N ALA A 425 -12.87 13.10 12.72
CA ALA A 425 -13.73 13.54 11.61
C ALA A 425 -14.55 12.41 10.95
N LYS A 426 -14.01 11.19 10.90
CA LYS A 426 -14.58 10.05 10.17
C LYS A 426 -15.12 8.95 11.07
N GLY A 427 -14.66 8.91 12.33
CA GLY A 427 -15.01 7.92 13.34
C GLY A 427 -13.89 6.87 13.57
N PHE A 428 -13.85 6.35 14.79
CA PHE A 428 -13.10 5.12 15.11
C PHE A 428 -13.90 3.90 14.70
N THR A 429 -13.22 2.82 14.28
CA THR A 429 -13.88 1.59 13.85
C THR A 429 -14.83 1.05 14.92
N SER A 430 -14.39 0.93 16.17
CA SER A 430 -15.21 0.50 17.33
C SER A 430 -16.45 1.33 17.59
N GLN A 431 -16.50 2.58 17.14
CA GLN A 431 -17.67 3.46 17.28
C GLN A 431 -18.61 3.33 16.10
N LEU A 432 -18.06 3.01 14.93
CA LEU A 432 -18.83 2.89 13.70
C LEU A 432 -19.48 1.52 13.59
N VAL A 433 -18.82 0.44 14.01
CA VAL A 433 -19.33 -0.93 13.89
C VAL A 433 -20.30 -1.30 15.01
N GLY A 434 -21.31 -2.12 14.71
CA GLY A 434 -22.21 -2.71 15.72
C GLY A 434 -23.20 -1.73 16.38
N GLY A 435 -23.27 -0.49 15.89
CA GLY A 435 -24.30 0.48 16.28
C GLY A 435 -25.66 0.19 15.64
N GLU A 436 -26.72 0.78 16.20
CA GLU A 436 -28.09 0.67 15.66
C GLU A 436 -28.12 1.18 14.20
N GLY A 437 -28.46 0.28 13.26
CA GLY A 437 -28.45 0.57 11.82
C GLY A 437 -27.12 0.29 11.09
N ASN A 438 -26.09 -0.22 11.77
CA ASN A 438 -24.83 -0.67 11.15
C ASN A 438 -24.55 -2.16 11.41
N GLU A 439 -25.47 -2.99 10.94
CA GLU A 439 -25.29 -4.45 10.84
C GLU A 439 -24.45 -4.79 9.60
N ASP A 440 -23.71 -5.89 9.65
CA ASP A 440 -22.92 -6.34 8.51
C ASP A 440 -23.83 -6.77 7.35
N ALA A 441 -23.83 -6.01 6.27
CA ALA A 441 -24.56 -6.35 5.08
C ALA A 441 -23.76 -7.29 4.16
N ILE A 442 -24.47 -8.21 3.51
CA ILE A 442 -23.90 -9.00 2.42
C ILE A 442 -23.74 -8.12 1.16
N ILE A 443 -22.68 -8.37 0.40
CA ILE A 443 -22.49 -7.77 -0.92
C ILE A 443 -23.06 -8.71 -1.99
N ASP A 444 -23.93 -8.19 -2.85
CA ASP A 444 -24.30 -8.87 -4.11
C ASP A 444 -23.14 -8.69 -5.10
N TRP A 445 -22.24 -9.69 -5.11
CA TRP A 445 -20.99 -9.62 -5.86
C TRP A 445 -21.24 -9.63 -7.37
N LYS A 446 -20.80 -8.57 -8.06
CA LYS A 446 -20.66 -8.58 -9.51
C LYS A 446 -19.51 -9.50 -9.90
N ILE A 447 -19.81 -10.54 -10.67
CA ILE A 447 -18.85 -11.55 -11.10
C ILE A 447 -17.98 -11.05 -12.26
N SER A 448 -18.49 -10.14 -13.07
CA SER A 448 -17.75 -9.56 -14.20
C SER A 448 -17.12 -8.21 -13.80
N PRO A 449 -15.84 -7.98 -14.15
CA PRO A 449 -15.21 -6.66 -14.01
C PRO A 449 -15.87 -5.65 -14.97
N PRO A 450 -15.65 -4.33 -14.78
CA PRO A 450 -16.05 -3.34 -15.78
C PRO A 450 -15.35 -3.60 -17.11
N GLU A 451 -15.99 -3.29 -18.23
CA GLU A 451 -15.41 -3.48 -19.57
C GLU A 451 -14.09 -2.73 -19.73
N LYS A 452 -14.05 -1.50 -19.19
CA LYS A 452 -12.89 -0.63 -19.20
C LYS A 452 -12.53 -0.19 -17.80
N VAL A 453 -11.26 0.17 -17.62
CA VAL A 453 -10.74 0.78 -16.39
C VAL A 453 -9.95 2.01 -16.76
N LYS A 454 -10.03 3.03 -15.89
CA LYS A 454 -9.32 4.27 -16.05
C LYS A 454 -7.83 4.06 -15.84
N CYS A 455 -7.10 4.29 -16.92
CA CYS A 455 -5.67 4.50 -16.93
C CYS A 455 -5.35 5.95 -16.58
N MET A 456 -4.41 6.13 -15.66
CA MET A 456 -3.95 7.42 -15.16
C MET A 456 -2.42 7.39 -14.98
N PRO A 457 -1.58 7.41 -16.04
CA PRO A 457 -0.12 7.46 -15.88
C PRO A 457 0.33 8.63 -15.00
N ASP A 458 -0.41 9.73 -15.12
CA ASP A 458 -0.37 10.89 -14.23
C ASP A 458 -1.78 11.52 -14.16
N TYR A 459 -1.94 12.61 -13.42
CA TYR A 459 -3.23 13.27 -13.23
C TYR A 459 -3.70 14.10 -14.44
N ALA A 460 -2.81 14.45 -15.38
CA ALA A 460 -3.18 15.22 -16.56
C ALA A 460 -3.53 14.30 -17.76
N HIS A 461 -2.89 13.15 -17.86
CA HIS A 461 -3.11 12.17 -18.91
C HIS A 461 -3.96 11.02 -18.38
N GLN A 462 -5.25 11.02 -18.67
CA GLN A 462 -6.18 9.99 -18.21
C GLN A 462 -7.01 9.48 -19.40
N TYR A 463 -7.21 8.17 -19.49
CA TYR A 463 -8.02 7.54 -20.54
C TYR A 463 -8.56 6.21 -20.07
N PHE A 464 -9.61 5.71 -20.72
CA PHE A 464 -10.16 4.39 -20.43
C PHE A 464 -9.62 3.37 -21.43
N GLU A 465 -9.13 2.24 -20.92
CA GLU A 465 -8.70 1.10 -21.72
C GLU A 465 -9.41 -0.17 -21.25
N MET A 466 -9.39 -1.25 -22.05
CA MET A 466 -9.97 -2.53 -21.64
C MET A 466 -9.35 -3.01 -20.33
N TRP A 467 -10.16 -3.45 -19.37
CA TRP A 467 -9.68 -3.82 -18.03
C TRP A 467 -8.60 -4.91 -18.06
N ASN A 468 -8.67 -5.82 -19.04
CA ASN A 468 -7.76 -6.94 -19.26
C ASN A 468 -6.69 -6.66 -20.32
N ALA A 469 -6.53 -5.42 -20.78
CA ALA A 469 -5.49 -5.06 -21.73
C ALA A 469 -4.14 -5.65 -21.28
N THR A 470 -3.39 -6.25 -22.21
CA THR A 470 -2.09 -6.91 -22.00
C THR A 470 -2.05 -8.11 -21.03
N GLN A 471 -3.22 -8.60 -20.56
CA GLN A 471 -3.28 -9.93 -19.95
C GLN A 471 -3.14 -11.01 -21.03
N ARG A 472 -2.24 -11.98 -20.80
CA ARG A 472 -2.01 -13.07 -21.75
C ARG A 472 -3.11 -14.12 -21.55
N GLY A 473 -4.01 -14.26 -22.52
CA GLY A 473 -4.97 -15.37 -22.50
C GLY A 473 -6.20 -15.29 -23.41
N ASP A 474 -6.47 -14.19 -24.12
CA ASP A 474 -7.60 -14.16 -25.06
C ASP A 474 -7.17 -14.48 -26.51
N ASN A 475 -6.69 -15.71 -26.69
CA ASN A 475 -6.66 -16.40 -27.97
C ASN A 475 -7.50 -17.69 -27.83
N THR A 476 -8.71 -17.57 -27.29
CA THR A 476 -9.72 -18.61 -27.42
C THR A 476 -10.59 -18.29 -28.63
N GLU A 477 -10.27 -18.97 -29.73
CA GLU A 477 -11.17 -19.31 -30.84
C GLU A 477 -12.20 -18.25 -31.25
N LYS A 478 -11.80 -17.38 -32.19
CA LYS A 478 -12.74 -16.99 -33.26
C LYS A 478 -13.11 -18.26 -34.03
N THR A 479 -14.13 -18.97 -33.57
CA THR A 479 -14.91 -19.89 -34.40
C THR A 479 -15.45 -19.09 -35.57
N THR A 480 -14.75 -19.16 -36.68
CA THR A 480 -15.24 -18.74 -37.98
C THR A 480 -16.34 -19.72 -38.36
N SER A 481 -17.59 -19.37 -38.03
CA SER A 481 -18.75 -19.96 -38.68
C SER A 481 -18.69 -19.57 -40.17
N LYS A 482 -18.22 -20.50 -41.00
CA LYS A 482 -18.53 -20.47 -42.43
C LYS A 482 -20.04 -20.67 -42.58
N PRO A 483 -20.76 -19.79 -43.30
CA PRO A 483 -22.11 -20.11 -43.71
C PRO A 483 -22.04 -21.17 -44.82
N SER A 484 -22.92 -22.16 -44.68
CA SER A 484 -23.25 -23.22 -45.64
C SER A 484 -23.74 -22.69 -46.98
#